data_AF-A0A1Q7KWB6-F1
#
_entry.id   AF-A0A1Q7KWB6-F1
#
_cell.length_a   1.000
_cell.length_b   1.000
_cell.length_c   1.000
_cell.angle_alpha   90.00
_cell.angle_beta   90.00
_cell.angle_gamma   90.00
#
_symmetry.space_group_name_H-M   'P 1'
#
loop_
_entity.id
_entity.type
_entity.pdbx_description
1 polymer ?
#
loop_
_entity_poly.entity_id
_entity_poly.type
_entity_poly.pdbx_seq_one_letter_code
_entity_poly.pdbx_strand_id
1 'polypeptide(L)'
;MHYVLVLISLIIISTFFIPGFGQVSSPSPPSAPPITVSTDKLSYLLGDTIVISGSVKSPVKNTQLSIQIFDPNNNLVHVDQIDVSEDGKYTDTIKAIGVYWRASGTYTVKVQYALPGVTAQTTFIFQSSIPSVSNVFEVKDPTSQQTFGVNYTITGGTVKDISIDTQSISLIISINSTTDGTITIQIPRALVDAKTNSGQDDAFIILIDGAEVKSQSESSNSNYRNLTIQFYQGDQDIEIIGTQVVPEFGPIAALVLSIAIISIIAVSAKTGLRFMPKY
;
A
#
# COMPACT_ATOMS: atom_id res chain seq x y z
N MET A 1 48.46 -88.08 -65.84
CA MET A 1 49.25 -87.90 -64.60
C MET A 1 48.96 -86.50 -64.06
N HIS A 2 47.87 -86.34 -63.31
CA HIS A 2 47.54 -85.09 -62.60
C HIS A 2 47.15 -85.44 -61.17
N TYR A 3 47.96 -84.94 -60.23
CA TYR A 3 47.71 -84.98 -58.79
C TYR A 3 46.61 -83.98 -58.45
N VAL A 4 45.67 -84.34 -57.57
CA VAL A 4 44.81 -83.37 -56.90
C VAL A 4 44.90 -83.60 -55.39
N LEU A 5 45.29 -82.50 -54.73
CA LEU A 5 45.54 -82.36 -53.29
C LEU A 5 44.29 -82.62 -52.44
N VAL A 6 44.49 -83.29 -51.30
CA VAL A 6 43.54 -83.31 -50.18
C VAL A 6 43.74 -82.04 -49.36
N LEU A 7 42.74 -81.16 -49.35
CA LEU A 7 42.73 -79.96 -48.50
C LEU A 7 42.05 -80.31 -47.17
N ILE A 8 42.82 -80.34 -46.07
CA ILE A 8 42.28 -80.49 -44.72
C ILE A 8 41.85 -79.10 -44.25
N SER A 9 40.54 -78.91 -44.06
CA SER A 9 39.97 -77.69 -43.47
C SER A 9 40.04 -77.77 -41.94
N LEU A 10 40.75 -76.82 -41.33
CA LEU A 10 40.86 -76.66 -39.88
C LEU A 10 39.77 -75.69 -39.42
N ILE A 11 38.77 -76.18 -38.67
CA ILE A 11 37.73 -75.35 -38.07
C ILE A 11 38.24 -74.81 -36.73
N ILE A 12 38.45 -73.50 -36.64
CA ILE A 12 38.76 -72.80 -35.38
C ILE A 12 37.43 -72.30 -34.81
N ILE A 13 36.98 -72.90 -33.70
CA ILE A 13 35.80 -72.44 -32.95
C ILE A 13 36.29 -71.38 -31.95
N SER A 14 36.02 -70.10 -32.22
CA SER A 14 36.22 -69.03 -31.24
C SER A 14 34.97 -68.86 -30.39
N THR A 15 35.09 -69.11 -29.09
CA THR A 15 34.05 -68.83 -28.11
C THR A 15 34.09 -67.35 -27.74
N PHE A 16 33.09 -66.58 -28.19
CA PHE A 16 32.86 -65.22 -27.71
C PHE A 16 32.11 -65.28 -26.37
N PHE A 17 32.79 -64.87 -25.29
CA PHE A 17 32.14 -64.51 -24.03
C PHE A 17 31.41 -63.18 -24.22
N ILE A 18 30.08 -63.17 -24.13
CA ILE A 18 29.29 -61.94 -24.02
C ILE A 18 29.01 -61.73 -22.52
N PRO A 19 29.61 -60.73 -21.85
CA PRO A 19 29.23 -60.41 -20.48
C PRO A 19 27.79 -59.88 -20.45
N GLY A 20 26.94 -60.51 -19.64
CA GLY A 20 25.58 -60.07 -19.40
C GLY A 20 25.56 -58.72 -18.69
N PHE A 21 25.07 -57.70 -19.36
CA PHE A 21 24.72 -56.43 -18.71
C PHE A 21 23.44 -56.63 -17.89
N GLY A 22 23.54 -56.50 -16.57
CA GLY A 22 22.36 -56.33 -15.73
C GLY A 22 21.59 -55.08 -16.14
N GLN A 23 20.29 -55.20 -16.34
CA GLN A 23 19.41 -54.03 -16.54
C GLN A 23 19.54 -53.12 -15.31
N VAL A 24 20.22 -51.99 -15.48
CA VAL A 24 20.11 -50.86 -14.58
C VAL A 24 18.69 -50.31 -14.78
N SER A 25 17.81 -50.52 -13.81
CA SER A 25 16.50 -49.88 -13.76
C SER A 25 16.71 -48.36 -13.87
N SER A 26 16.21 -47.75 -14.93
CA SER A 26 16.15 -46.31 -15.04
C SER A 26 15.40 -45.73 -13.84
N PRO A 27 15.87 -44.64 -13.21
CA PRO A 27 15.12 -44.01 -12.15
C PRO A 27 13.76 -43.56 -12.73
N SER A 28 12.68 -44.03 -12.12
CA SER A 28 11.33 -43.57 -12.45
C SER A 28 11.28 -42.04 -12.30
N PRO A 29 10.64 -41.31 -13.23
CA PRO A 29 10.46 -39.88 -13.08
C PRO A 29 9.76 -39.58 -11.73
N PRO A 30 10.11 -38.46 -11.06
CA PRO A 30 9.52 -38.13 -9.77
C PRO A 30 8.00 -38.09 -9.90
N SER A 31 7.30 -38.90 -9.09
CA SER A 31 5.84 -38.85 -9.02
C SER A 31 5.41 -37.47 -8.52
N ALA A 32 4.48 -36.82 -9.22
CA ALA A 32 3.88 -35.59 -8.75
C ALA A 32 3.33 -35.78 -7.32
N PRO A 33 3.49 -34.77 -6.43
CA PRO A 33 3.02 -34.85 -5.06
C PRO A 33 1.51 -35.09 -5.02
N PRO A 34 1.00 -35.87 -4.04
CA PRO A 34 -0.41 -36.25 -3.98
C PRO A 34 -1.35 -35.09 -3.65
N ILE A 35 -0.80 -34.01 -3.07
CA ILE A 35 -1.46 -32.75 -2.78
C ILE A 35 -0.45 -31.61 -3.00
N THR A 36 -0.93 -30.48 -3.51
CA THR A 36 -0.13 -29.25 -3.71
C THR A 36 -0.79 -28.09 -2.99
N VAL A 37 -0.04 -27.05 -2.63
CA VAL A 37 -0.56 -25.78 -2.12
C VAL A 37 0.35 -24.64 -2.54
N SER A 38 -0.25 -23.52 -2.93
CA SER A 38 0.42 -22.26 -3.29
C SER A 38 -0.44 -21.06 -2.88
N THR A 39 0.17 -19.89 -2.89
CA THR A 39 -0.49 -18.60 -2.70
C THR A 39 -0.32 -17.74 -3.95
N ASP A 40 -1.21 -16.76 -4.19
CA ASP A 40 -1.16 -15.89 -5.37
C ASP A 40 0.04 -14.93 -5.39
N LYS A 41 0.52 -14.52 -4.22
CA LYS A 41 1.72 -13.69 -4.02
C LYS A 41 2.70 -14.34 -3.05
N LEU A 42 3.95 -13.88 -3.11
CA LEU A 42 5.01 -14.25 -2.17
C LEU A 42 5.05 -13.37 -0.92
N SER A 43 4.38 -12.22 -0.94
CA SER A 43 4.34 -11.27 0.18
C SER A 43 3.00 -10.56 0.29
N TYR A 44 2.59 -10.26 1.52
CA TYR A 44 1.35 -9.58 1.85
C TYR A 44 1.56 -8.54 2.95
N LEU A 45 0.74 -7.50 2.94
CA LEU A 45 0.61 -6.51 3.99
C LEU A 45 -0.64 -6.77 4.84
N LEU A 46 -0.69 -6.19 6.04
CA LEU A 46 -1.91 -6.14 6.83
C LEU A 46 -3.08 -5.59 6.00
N GLY A 47 -4.20 -6.31 5.97
CA GLY A 47 -5.37 -5.94 5.19
C GLY A 47 -5.48 -6.63 3.82
N ASP A 48 -4.37 -7.15 3.29
CA ASP A 48 -4.37 -7.86 2.01
C ASP A 48 -5.25 -9.10 2.04
N THR A 49 -5.71 -9.48 0.85
CA THR A 49 -6.40 -10.74 0.61
C THR A 49 -5.40 -11.77 0.07
N ILE A 50 -5.32 -12.92 0.74
CA ILE A 50 -4.48 -14.05 0.40
C ILE A 50 -5.35 -15.09 -0.30
N VAL A 51 -4.99 -15.48 -1.52
CA VAL A 51 -5.66 -16.55 -2.25
C VAL A 51 -4.81 -17.81 -2.15
N ILE A 52 -5.33 -18.81 -1.44
CA ILE A 52 -4.70 -20.12 -1.31
C ILE A 52 -5.31 -21.04 -2.34
N SER A 53 -4.48 -21.76 -3.10
CA SER A 53 -4.97 -22.71 -4.10
C SER A 53 -4.05 -23.92 -4.23
N GLY A 54 -4.62 -25.02 -4.72
CA GLY A 54 -3.86 -26.23 -4.97
C GLY A 54 -4.71 -27.32 -5.61
N SER A 55 -4.15 -28.53 -5.61
CA SER A 55 -4.81 -29.71 -6.14
C SER A 55 -4.53 -30.95 -5.31
N VAL A 56 -5.47 -31.90 -5.34
CA VAL A 56 -5.41 -33.25 -4.79
C VAL A 56 -5.53 -34.23 -5.94
N LYS A 57 -4.59 -35.18 -6.03
CA LYS A 57 -4.53 -36.14 -7.15
C LYS A 57 -5.72 -37.10 -7.22
N SER A 58 -6.27 -37.47 -6.06
CA SER A 58 -7.37 -38.42 -5.92
C SER A 58 -8.40 -37.91 -4.90
N PRO A 59 -9.33 -37.00 -5.29
CA PRO A 59 -10.34 -36.49 -4.38
C PRO A 59 -11.31 -37.59 -3.94
N VAL A 60 -11.72 -37.53 -2.67
CA VAL A 60 -12.67 -38.43 -2.02
C VAL A 60 -13.96 -37.68 -1.75
N LYS A 61 -15.10 -38.27 -2.14
CA LYS A 61 -16.41 -37.65 -1.93
C LYS A 61 -16.69 -37.39 -0.45
N ASN A 62 -17.32 -36.26 -0.14
CA ASN A 62 -17.67 -35.84 1.23
C ASN A 62 -16.47 -35.75 2.19
N THR A 63 -15.27 -35.48 1.67
CA THR A 63 -14.06 -35.26 2.47
C THR A 63 -13.60 -33.82 2.28
N GLN A 64 -13.49 -33.09 3.39
CA GLN A 64 -13.01 -31.70 3.40
C GLN A 64 -11.48 -31.64 3.52
N LEU A 65 -10.90 -30.58 2.97
CA LEU A 65 -9.52 -30.20 3.11
C LEU A 65 -9.40 -29.17 4.23
N SER A 66 -8.51 -29.41 5.19
CA SER A 66 -8.20 -28.42 6.23
C SER A 66 -7.06 -27.52 5.76
N ILE A 67 -7.23 -26.21 5.95
CA ILE A 67 -6.20 -25.18 5.78
C ILE A 67 -5.84 -24.65 7.16
N GLN A 68 -4.55 -24.53 7.47
CA GLN A 68 -4.04 -23.93 8.70
C GLN A 68 -2.94 -22.94 8.33
N ILE A 69 -2.97 -21.74 8.91
CA ILE A 69 -1.93 -20.74 8.76
C ILE A 69 -1.24 -20.54 10.10
N PHE A 70 0.08 -20.62 10.10
CA PHE A 70 0.94 -20.40 11.27
C PHE A 70 1.79 -19.14 11.10
N ASP A 71 1.96 -18.39 12.18
CA ASP A 71 2.87 -17.24 12.25
C ASP A 71 4.36 -17.71 12.29
N PRO A 72 5.33 -16.78 12.25
CA PRO A 72 6.76 -17.10 12.32
C PRO A 72 7.19 -17.78 13.63
N ASN A 73 6.38 -17.67 14.69
CA ASN A 73 6.60 -18.30 15.99
C ASN A 73 5.85 -19.64 16.11
N ASN A 74 5.28 -20.14 15.01
CA ASN A 74 4.49 -21.37 14.93
C ASN A 74 3.18 -21.34 15.76
N ASN A 75 2.62 -20.15 16.03
CA ASN A 75 1.27 -20.00 16.55
C ASN A 75 0.24 -20.10 15.43
N LEU A 76 -0.90 -20.73 15.71
CA LEU A 76 -2.01 -20.80 14.75
C LEU A 76 -2.67 -19.42 14.61
N VAL A 77 -2.75 -18.92 13.38
CA VAL A 77 -3.34 -17.62 13.02
C VAL A 77 -4.71 -17.80 12.39
N HIS A 78 -4.88 -18.86 11.61
CA HIS A 78 -6.12 -19.14 10.91
C HIS A 78 -6.30 -20.64 10.70
N VAL A 79 -7.54 -21.10 10.69
CA VAL A 79 -7.92 -22.46 10.34
C VAL A 79 -9.25 -22.43 9.60
N ASP A 80 -9.34 -23.19 8.52
CA ASP A 80 -10.58 -23.38 7.78
C ASP A 80 -10.69 -24.82 7.22
N GLN A 81 -11.90 -25.19 6.79
CA GLN A 81 -12.21 -26.45 6.13
C GLN A 81 -13.04 -26.19 4.87
N ILE A 82 -12.56 -26.66 3.72
CA ILE A 82 -13.20 -26.44 2.43
C ILE A 82 -13.43 -27.76 1.69
N ASP A 83 -14.44 -27.76 0.82
CA ASP A 83 -14.65 -28.88 -0.11
C ASP A 83 -13.64 -28.83 -1.25
N VAL A 84 -13.22 -30.02 -1.71
CA VAL A 84 -12.37 -30.17 -2.92
C VAL A 84 -13.30 -30.49 -4.08
N SER A 85 -13.11 -29.81 -5.22
CA SER A 85 -13.90 -30.04 -6.42
C SER A 85 -13.66 -31.44 -7.01
N GLU A 86 -14.57 -31.90 -7.87
CA GLU A 86 -14.45 -33.22 -8.52
C GLU A 86 -13.22 -33.33 -9.43
N ASP A 87 -12.72 -32.21 -9.98
CA ASP A 87 -11.46 -32.16 -10.74
C ASP A 87 -10.21 -32.09 -9.82
N GLY A 88 -10.40 -32.22 -8.50
CA GLY A 88 -9.34 -32.29 -7.51
C GLY A 88 -8.77 -30.92 -7.12
N LYS A 89 -9.32 -29.80 -7.59
CA LYS A 89 -8.82 -28.47 -7.26
C LYS A 89 -9.50 -27.91 -6.02
N TYR A 90 -8.85 -26.93 -5.41
CA TYR A 90 -9.43 -26.17 -4.33
C TYR A 90 -8.83 -24.77 -4.30
N THR A 91 -9.63 -23.82 -3.82
CA THR A 91 -9.24 -22.43 -3.63
C THR A 91 -9.95 -21.89 -2.41
N ASP A 92 -9.27 -21.07 -1.63
CA ASP A 92 -9.84 -20.30 -0.54
C ASP A 92 -9.24 -18.89 -0.49
N THR A 93 -9.96 -17.96 0.12
CA THR A 93 -9.62 -16.54 0.17
C THR A 93 -9.69 -16.02 1.59
N ILE A 94 -8.54 -15.59 2.12
CA ILE A 94 -8.38 -15.17 3.52
C ILE A 94 -7.92 -13.73 3.57
N LYS A 95 -8.62 -12.89 4.34
CA LYS A 95 -8.19 -11.51 4.59
C LYS A 95 -7.24 -11.46 5.78
N ALA A 96 -6.04 -10.91 5.60
CA ALA A 96 -5.00 -10.81 6.61
C ALA A 96 -5.29 -9.69 7.63
N ILE A 97 -6.38 -9.84 8.39
CA ILE A 97 -6.87 -8.90 9.40
C ILE A 97 -7.22 -9.61 10.70
N GLY A 98 -7.20 -8.87 11.81
CA GLY A 98 -7.59 -9.37 13.14
C GLY A 98 -6.42 -9.60 14.08
N VAL A 99 -6.74 -9.98 15.32
CA VAL A 99 -5.80 -9.97 16.45
C VAL A 99 -4.66 -11.00 16.35
N TYR A 100 -4.74 -11.96 15.42
CA TYR A 100 -3.71 -12.98 15.21
C TYR A 100 -2.68 -12.59 14.13
N TRP A 101 -2.97 -11.60 13.28
CA TRP A 101 -2.07 -11.10 12.23
C TRP A 101 -1.14 -9.99 12.74
N ARG A 102 -0.27 -10.31 13.70
CA ARG A 102 0.54 -9.31 14.43
C ARG A 102 2.04 -9.37 14.18
N ALA A 103 2.58 -10.57 13.96
CA ALA A 103 4.02 -10.73 13.77
C ALA A 103 4.36 -10.52 12.29
N SER A 104 5.33 -9.66 11.99
CA SER A 104 5.94 -9.65 10.65
C SER A 104 6.89 -10.84 10.50
N GLY A 105 6.96 -11.44 9.31
CA GLY A 105 7.88 -12.53 9.00
C GLY A 105 7.30 -13.58 8.07
N THR A 106 7.90 -14.78 8.07
CA THR A 106 7.49 -15.89 7.22
C THR A 106 6.34 -16.68 7.84
N TYR A 107 5.18 -16.68 7.20
CA TYR A 107 4.01 -17.47 7.59
C TYR A 107 4.01 -18.79 6.82
N THR A 108 3.45 -19.83 7.44
CA THR A 108 3.34 -21.16 6.84
C THR A 108 1.88 -21.54 6.65
N VAL A 109 1.48 -21.83 5.42
CA VAL A 109 0.20 -22.47 5.10
C VAL A 109 0.43 -23.97 5.09
N LYS A 110 -0.35 -24.71 5.87
CA LYS A 110 -0.39 -26.17 5.86
C LYS A 110 -1.77 -26.62 5.42
N VAL A 111 -1.81 -27.56 4.49
CA VAL A 111 -3.05 -28.22 4.06
C VAL A 111 -3.01 -29.70 4.39
N GLN A 112 -4.16 -30.24 4.77
CA GLN A 112 -4.33 -31.67 5.04
C GLN A 112 -5.63 -32.18 4.43
N TYR A 113 -5.57 -33.32 3.77
CA TYR A 113 -6.71 -33.97 3.15
C TYR A 113 -6.80 -35.46 3.52
N ALA A 114 -7.97 -35.92 3.97
CA ALA A 114 -8.25 -37.28 4.48
C ALA A 114 -7.46 -37.68 5.76
N LEU A 115 -7.73 -38.86 6.34
CA LEU A 115 -7.02 -39.40 7.52
C LEU A 115 -6.72 -40.92 7.35
N PRO A 116 -5.46 -41.40 7.58
CA PRO A 116 -4.24 -40.61 7.72
C PRO A 116 -3.92 -39.94 6.38
N GLY A 117 -3.94 -38.60 6.39
CA GLY A 117 -4.07 -37.80 5.18
C GLY A 117 -2.79 -37.53 4.44
N VAL A 118 -2.96 -36.92 3.26
CA VAL A 118 -1.86 -36.27 2.55
C VAL A 118 -1.77 -34.82 2.98
N THR A 119 -0.54 -34.31 3.10
CA THR A 119 -0.29 -32.92 3.52
C THR A 119 0.65 -32.21 2.56
N ALA A 120 0.45 -30.91 2.37
CA ALA A 120 1.42 -30.03 1.73
C ALA A 120 1.55 -28.73 2.52
N GLN A 121 2.63 -28.00 2.28
CA GLN A 121 2.84 -26.70 2.89
C GLN A 121 3.51 -25.74 1.90
N THR A 122 3.23 -24.45 2.08
CA THR A 122 3.91 -23.35 1.40
C THR A 122 4.10 -22.20 2.37
N THR A 123 4.90 -21.21 2.00
CA THR A 123 5.19 -20.04 2.83
C THR A 123 5.00 -18.75 2.06
N PHE A 124 4.74 -17.68 2.80
CA PHE A 124 4.72 -16.31 2.30
C PHE A 124 5.27 -15.35 3.35
N ILE A 125 5.71 -14.16 2.93
CA ILE A 125 6.15 -13.10 3.83
C ILE A 125 4.96 -12.22 4.18
N PHE A 126 4.76 -11.93 5.46
CA PHE A 126 3.74 -10.99 5.93
C PHE A 126 4.38 -9.81 6.65
N GLN A 127 3.89 -8.60 6.38
CA GLN A 127 4.22 -7.41 7.14
C GLN A 127 2.99 -6.91 7.88
N SER A 128 3.10 -6.84 9.20
CA SER A 128 2.02 -6.43 10.12
C SER A 128 1.75 -4.92 10.13
N SER A 129 2.45 -4.16 9.30
CA SER A 129 2.28 -2.71 9.15
C SER A 129 2.46 -2.32 7.69
N ILE A 130 1.66 -1.37 7.22
CA ILE A 130 1.86 -0.73 5.92
C ILE A 130 3.07 0.21 6.06
N PRO A 131 4.10 0.12 5.20
CA PRO A 131 5.22 1.04 5.24
C PRO A 131 4.75 2.49 5.14
N SER A 132 5.24 3.34 6.04
CA SER A 132 4.93 4.77 6.05
C SER A 132 6.18 5.58 5.72
N VAL A 133 6.03 6.61 4.89
CA VAL A 133 7.07 7.59 4.63
C VAL A 133 6.73 8.87 5.39
N SER A 134 7.66 9.33 6.22
CA SER A 134 7.55 10.62 6.91
C SER A 134 8.55 11.60 6.32
N ASN A 135 8.10 12.81 6.00
CA ASN A 135 8.97 13.87 5.52
C ASN A 135 8.37 15.25 5.85
N VAL A 136 9.13 16.30 5.52
CA VAL A 136 8.67 17.68 5.59
C VAL A 136 8.64 18.24 4.17
N PHE A 137 7.52 18.84 3.79
CA PHE A 137 7.42 19.60 2.55
C PHE A 137 7.50 21.09 2.86
N GLU A 138 8.38 21.81 2.17
CA GLU A 138 8.53 23.26 2.33
C GLU A 138 7.52 23.98 1.43
N VAL A 139 6.42 24.42 2.02
CA VAL A 139 5.35 25.14 1.31
C VAL A 139 5.65 26.62 1.32
N LYS A 140 5.71 27.23 0.14
CA LYS A 140 5.92 28.67 -0.01
C LYS A 140 4.57 29.37 -0.15
N ASP A 141 4.31 30.34 0.72
CA ASP A 141 3.17 31.24 0.56
C ASP A 141 3.43 32.18 -0.63
N PRO A 142 2.58 32.15 -1.68
CA PRO A 142 2.74 33.02 -2.83
C PRO A 142 2.62 34.51 -2.48
N THR A 143 1.91 34.86 -1.42
CA THR A 143 1.64 36.25 -1.05
C THR A 143 2.75 36.83 -0.17
N SER A 144 3.07 36.21 0.97
CA SER A 144 4.12 36.72 1.88
C SER A 144 5.53 36.32 1.47
N GLN A 145 5.69 35.36 0.55
CA GLN A 145 6.97 34.70 0.22
C GLN A 145 7.61 33.94 1.39
N GLN A 146 6.92 33.81 2.52
CA GLN A 146 7.36 32.99 3.65
C GLN A 146 7.26 31.51 3.31
N THR A 147 8.23 30.73 3.79
CA THR A 147 8.23 29.27 3.67
C THR A 147 7.81 28.63 4.99
N PHE A 148 6.97 27.61 4.90
CA PHE A 148 6.46 26.84 6.01
C PHE A 148 6.75 25.36 5.81
N GLY A 149 7.43 24.74 6.77
CA GLY A 149 7.60 23.29 6.81
C GLY A 149 6.30 22.60 7.23
N VAL A 150 5.76 21.76 6.35
CA VAL A 150 4.56 20.95 6.57
C VAL A 150 4.98 19.50 6.75
N ASN A 151 4.93 19.02 7.99
CA ASN A 151 5.27 17.64 8.28
C ASN A 151 4.13 16.72 7.83
N TYR A 152 4.47 15.61 7.18
CA TYR A 152 3.50 14.59 6.82
C TYR A 152 4.05 13.19 7.00
N THR A 153 3.13 12.24 7.18
CA THR A 153 3.37 10.81 7.15
C THR A 153 2.34 10.19 6.21
N ILE A 154 2.79 9.46 5.19
CA ILE A 154 1.92 8.84 4.18
C ILE A 154 2.16 7.33 4.10
N THR A 155 1.08 6.57 3.99
CA THR A 155 1.06 5.14 3.64
C THR A 155 0.35 4.96 2.30
N GLY A 156 0.65 3.91 1.54
CA GLY A 156 -0.04 3.59 0.28
C GLY A 156 0.28 4.51 -0.91
N GLY A 157 1.17 5.48 -0.75
CA GLY A 157 1.57 6.40 -1.82
C GLY A 157 2.74 7.31 -1.45
N THR A 158 2.99 8.30 -2.31
CA THR A 158 3.99 9.35 -2.08
C THR A 158 3.40 10.74 -2.31
N VAL A 159 3.85 11.75 -1.57
CA VAL A 159 3.51 13.15 -1.85
C VAL A 159 4.40 13.68 -2.98
N LYS A 160 3.81 14.34 -3.97
CA LYS A 160 4.51 14.98 -5.09
C LYS A 160 4.72 16.47 -4.83
N ASP A 161 3.66 17.15 -4.40
CA ASP A 161 3.65 18.59 -4.18
C ASP A 161 2.68 18.96 -3.07
N ILE A 162 2.96 20.07 -2.39
CA ILE A 162 2.03 20.74 -1.49
C ILE A 162 2.08 22.24 -1.78
N SER A 163 0.94 22.81 -2.15
CA SER A 163 0.81 24.22 -2.51
C SER A 163 -0.43 24.86 -1.88
N ILE A 164 -0.45 26.18 -1.82
CA ILE A 164 -1.60 26.96 -1.33
C ILE A 164 -2.33 27.53 -2.54
N ASP A 165 -3.65 27.40 -2.56
CA ASP A 165 -4.52 28.22 -3.39
C ASP A 165 -5.14 29.33 -2.54
N THR A 166 -4.69 30.56 -2.78
CA THR A 166 -5.14 31.75 -2.04
C THR A 166 -6.54 32.20 -2.44
N GLN A 167 -7.05 31.78 -3.61
CA GLN A 167 -8.40 32.12 -4.05
C GLN A 167 -9.45 31.24 -3.37
N SER A 168 -9.16 29.95 -3.21
CA SER A 168 -10.04 28.98 -2.53
C SER A 168 -9.74 28.82 -1.04
N ILE A 169 -8.70 29.48 -0.52
CA ILE A 169 -8.31 29.40 0.91
C ILE A 169 -7.97 27.95 1.28
N SER A 170 -7.21 27.27 0.42
CA SER A 170 -6.96 25.83 0.55
C SER A 170 -5.49 25.44 0.45
N LEU A 171 -5.16 24.32 1.07
CA LEU A 171 -3.91 23.60 0.89
C LEU A 171 -4.17 22.43 -0.05
N ILE A 172 -3.49 22.40 -1.20
CA ILE A 172 -3.59 21.33 -2.19
C ILE A 172 -2.38 20.42 -2.05
N ILE A 173 -2.64 19.14 -1.81
CA ILE A 173 -1.63 18.09 -1.66
C ILE A 173 -1.79 17.15 -2.84
N SER A 174 -0.81 17.16 -3.76
CA SER A 174 -0.80 16.23 -4.88
C SER A 174 -0.03 14.97 -4.50
N ILE A 175 -0.62 13.80 -4.72
CA ILE A 175 -0.07 12.50 -4.35
C ILE A 175 0.09 11.54 -5.55
N ASN A 176 0.83 10.47 -5.32
CA ASN A 176 0.81 9.26 -6.14
C ASN A 176 0.30 8.10 -5.27
N SER A 177 -0.98 7.77 -5.37
CA SER A 177 -1.62 6.69 -4.62
C SER A 177 -1.48 5.34 -5.33
N THR A 178 -0.52 4.53 -4.88
CA THR A 178 -0.27 3.20 -5.47
C THR A 178 -1.18 2.12 -4.90
N THR A 179 -1.65 2.30 -3.67
CA THR A 179 -2.63 1.47 -2.97
C THR A 179 -3.49 2.37 -2.08
N ASP A 180 -4.56 1.82 -1.51
CA ASP A 180 -5.28 2.49 -0.43
C ASP A 180 -4.33 2.85 0.70
N GLY A 181 -4.56 4.00 1.31
CA GLY A 181 -3.59 4.58 2.24
C GLY A 181 -4.17 5.71 3.09
N THR A 182 -3.30 6.27 3.92
CA THR A 182 -3.62 7.44 4.74
C THR A 182 -2.49 8.44 4.66
N ILE A 183 -2.83 9.71 4.63
CA ILE A 183 -1.91 10.80 4.92
C ILE A 183 -2.26 11.42 6.27
N THR A 184 -1.27 11.54 7.15
CA THR A 184 -1.34 12.38 8.34
C THR A 184 -0.50 13.61 8.10
N ILE A 185 -1.09 14.79 8.24
CA ILE A 185 -0.45 16.06 7.94
C ILE A 185 -0.56 17.01 9.14
N GLN A 186 0.54 17.69 9.44
CA GLN A 186 0.62 18.73 10.46
C GLN A 186 0.71 20.09 9.78
N ILE A 187 -0.44 20.77 9.70
CA ILE A 187 -0.61 22.05 9.03
C ILE A 187 -0.29 23.17 10.03
N PRO A 188 0.70 24.03 9.78
CA PRO A 188 0.92 25.23 10.57
C PRO A 188 -0.31 26.14 10.49
N ARG A 189 -0.84 26.60 11.63
CA ARG A 189 -2.01 27.50 11.64
C ARG A 189 -1.74 28.85 10.97
N ALA A 190 -0.48 29.26 10.93
CA ALA A 190 -0.06 30.46 10.21
C ALA A 190 -0.13 30.29 8.69
N LEU A 191 -0.19 29.06 8.18
CA LEU A 191 -0.31 28.73 6.76
C LEU A 191 -1.77 28.68 6.34
N VAL A 192 -2.53 27.74 6.91
CA VAL A 192 -3.97 27.55 6.69
C VAL A 192 -4.62 27.18 8.03
N ASP A 193 -5.75 27.81 8.35
CA ASP A 193 -6.56 27.47 9.52
C ASP A 193 -8.06 27.59 9.23
N ALA A 194 -8.84 26.89 10.05
CA ALA A 194 -10.30 26.93 10.04
C ALA A 194 -10.78 27.40 11.42
N LYS A 195 -11.48 28.53 11.43
CA LYS A 195 -11.90 29.25 12.63
C LYS A 195 -13.32 29.78 12.46
N THR A 196 -14.12 29.61 13.49
CA THR A 196 -15.44 30.26 13.58
C THR A 196 -15.27 31.78 13.75
N ASN A 197 -16.35 32.54 13.55
CA ASN A 197 -16.39 33.99 13.83
C ASN A 197 -16.00 34.37 15.27
N SER A 198 -16.05 33.41 16.20
CA SER A 198 -15.66 33.59 17.61
C SER A 198 -14.19 33.26 17.90
N GLY A 199 -13.41 32.90 16.87
CA GLY A 199 -11.99 32.53 16.99
C GLY A 199 -11.72 31.12 17.49
N GLN A 200 -12.77 30.33 17.74
CA GLN A 200 -12.67 28.90 18.05
C GLN A 200 -12.33 28.08 16.80
N ASP A 201 -11.65 26.95 16.98
CA ASP A 201 -11.37 25.99 15.90
C ASP A 201 -12.67 25.56 15.23
N ASP A 202 -12.70 25.68 13.91
CA ASP A 202 -13.72 25.07 13.05
C ASP A 202 -13.11 23.87 12.30
N ALA A 203 -13.96 23.00 11.76
CA ALA A 203 -13.52 21.88 10.94
C ALA A 203 -13.02 22.37 9.57
N PHE A 204 -12.03 21.69 9.01
CA PHE A 204 -11.68 21.90 7.60
C PHE A 204 -12.70 21.19 6.70
N ILE A 205 -12.93 21.75 5.51
CA ILE A 205 -13.60 21.02 4.44
C ILE A 205 -12.49 20.30 3.66
N ILE A 206 -12.64 19.00 3.44
CA ILE A 206 -11.62 18.17 2.80
C ILE A 206 -12.22 17.58 1.54
N LEU A 207 -11.56 17.80 0.40
CA LEU A 207 -11.94 17.20 -0.88
C LEU A 207 -10.84 16.24 -1.32
N ILE A 208 -11.24 15.11 -1.90
CA ILE A 208 -10.36 14.21 -2.65
C ILE A 208 -10.86 14.19 -4.09
N ASP A 209 -10.02 14.60 -5.03
CA ASP A 209 -10.37 14.75 -6.45
C ASP A 209 -11.68 15.54 -6.66
N GLY A 210 -11.91 16.55 -5.81
CA GLY A 210 -13.10 17.42 -5.82
C GLY A 210 -14.33 16.88 -5.09
N ALA A 211 -14.30 15.66 -4.55
CA ALA A 211 -15.38 15.09 -3.76
C ALA A 211 -15.14 15.25 -2.25
N GLU A 212 -16.13 15.74 -1.51
CA GLU A 212 -15.99 15.97 -0.07
C GLU A 212 -15.89 14.67 0.73
N VAL A 213 -14.94 14.63 1.67
CA VAL A 213 -14.69 13.50 2.58
C VAL A 213 -14.55 13.98 4.02
N LYS A 214 -14.61 13.03 4.96
CA LYS A 214 -14.33 13.28 6.37
C LYS A 214 -12.92 12.83 6.74
N SER A 215 -12.26 13.61 7.58
CA SER A 215 -11.03 13.21 8.26
C SER A 215 -11.31 12.04 9.22
N GLN A 216 -10.33 11.15 9.37
CA GLN A 216 -10.38 10.05 10.34
C GLN A 216 -9.98 10.54 11.74
N SER A 217 -9.15 11.58 11.81
CA SER A 217 -8.83 12.24 13.08
C SER A 217 -8.44 13.70 12.87
N GLU A 218 -8.76 14.52 13.86
CA GLU A 218 -8.31 15.89 13.99
C GLU A 218 -7.81 16.14 15.41
N SER A 219 -6.65 16.78 15.53
CA SER A 219 -6.20 17.33 16.80
C SER A 219 -5.51 18.67 16.56
N SER A 220 -5.42 19.49 17.60
CA SER A 220 -4.87 20.83 17.46
C SER A 220 -4.15 21.29 18.72
N ASN A 221 -3.27 22.27 18.53
CA ASN A 221 -2.71 23.06 19.62
C ASN A 221 -2.59 24.52 19.16
N SER A 222 -1.78 25.35 19.84
CA SER A 222 -1.62 26.77 19.48
C SER A 222 -0.91 27.01 18.14
N ASN A 223 -0.14 26.04 17.63
CA ASN A 223 0.78 26.24 16.51
C ASN A 223 0.35 25.51 15.25
N TYR A 224 -0.28 24.35 15.37
CA TYR A 224 -0.62 23.49 14.24
C TYR A 224 -1.95 22.75 14.41
N ARG A 225 -2.48 22.29 13.27
CA ARG A 225 -3.60 21.39 13.10
C ARG A 225 -3.08 20.06 12.55
N ASN A 226 -3.41 18.96 13.20
CA ASN A 226 -3.10 17.62 12.70
C ASN A 226 -4.36 17.02 12.11
N LEU A 227 -4.27 16.54 10.87
CA LEU A 227 -5.35 15.80 10.20
C LEU A 227 -4.84 14.45 9.72
N THR A 228 -5.67 13.42 9.85
CA THR A 228 -5.49 12.14 9.14
C THR A 228 -6.60 11.96 8.14
N ILE A 229 -6.22 11.73 6.88
CA ILE A 229 -7.11 11.60 5.73
C ILE A 229 -6.80 10.29 5.02
N GLN A 230 -7.82 9.45 4.82
CA GLN A 230 -7.75 8.23 4.04
C GLN A 230 -8.01 8.53 2.57
N PHE A 231 -7.22 7.92 1.69
CA PHE A 231 -7.40 7.95 0.24
C PHE A 231 -7.38 6.52 -0.31
N TYR A 232 -7.91 6.35 -1.51
CA TYR A 232 -7.92 5.10 -2.26
C TYR A 232 -6.88 5.09 -3.38
N GLN A 233 -6.55 3.89 -3.85
CA GLN A 233 -5.69 3.73 -5.01
C GLN A 233 -6.25 4.51 -6.21
N GLY A 234 -5.43 5.39 -6.80
CA GLY A 234 -5.77 6.19 -7.97
C GLY A 234 -6.06 7.67 -7.66
N ASP A 235 -6.43 8.01 -6.42
CA ASP A 235 -6.68 9.39 -5.98
C ASP A 235 -5.44 10.27 -6.17
N GLN A 236 -5.62 11.51 -6.63
CA GLN A 236 -4.49 12.35 -7.05
C GLN A 236 -4.32 13.59 -6.20
N ASP A 237 -5.41 14.26 -5.84
CA ASP A 237 -5.37 15.55 -5.18
C ASP A 237 -6.23 15.54 -3.92
N ILE A 238 -5.63 15.97 -2.81
CA ILE A 238 -6.30 16.20 -1.54
C ILE A 238 -6.30 17.70 -1.28
N GLU A 239 -7.48 18.31 -1.24
CA GLU A 239 -7.66 19.73 -0.98
C GLU A 239 -8.21 19.94 0.44
N ILE A 240 -7.53 20.75 1.25
CA ILE A 240 -7.92 21.08 2.61
C ILE A 240 -8.27 22.57 2.67
N ILE A 241 -9.56 22.85 2.74
CA ILE A 241 -10.13 24.20 2.67
C ILE A 241 -10.35 24.72 4.10
N GLY A 242 -9.76 25.87 4.39
CA GLY A 242 -9.92 26.59 5.65
C GLY A 242 -10.88 27.77 5.53
N THR A 243 -10.97 28.55 6.61
CA THR A 243 -11.65 29.85 6.61
C THR A 243 -10.67 31.01 6.50
N GLN A 244 -9.38 30.73 6.76
CA GLN A 244 -8.30 31.69 6.75
C GLN A 244 -7.06 31.01 6.15
N VAL A 245 -6.56 31.57 5.07
CA VAL A 245 -5.17 31.42 4.61
C VAL A 245 -4.50 32.75 4.92
N VAL A 246 -3.17 32.74 5.06
CA VAL A 246 -2.34 33.91 5.40
C VAL A 246 -3.04 35.24 5.12
N PRO A 247 -3.58 35.91 6.16
CA PRO A 247 -4.24 37.18 5.99
C PRO A 247 -3.26 38.22 5.46
N GLU A 248 -3.62 38.83 4.34
CA GLU A 248 -2.87 39.90 3.71
C GLU A 248 -2.67 41.04 4.72
N PHE A 249 -1.39 41.20 5.04
CA PHE A 249 -0.75 42.26 5.80
C PHE A 249 -0.90 42.23 7.32
N GLY A 250 0.20 41.83 7.98
CA GLY A 250 0.42 42.07 9.41
C GLY A 250 0.50 43.57 9.78
N PRO A 251 1.30 43.95 10.80
CA PRO A 251 1.41 45.34 11.28
C PRO A 251 1.75 46.38 10.19
N ILE A 252 2.30 45.92 9.05
CA ILE A 252 2.70 46.77 7.92
C ILE A 252 1.49 47.38 7.19
N ALA A 253 0.39 46.67 6.93
CA ALA A 253 -0.78 47.36 6.35
C ALA A 253 -1.44 48.30 7.34
N ALA A 254 -1.52 47.92 8.62
CA ALA A 254 -2.02 48.83 9.63
C ALA A 254 -1.17 50.11 9.68
N LEU A 255 0.15 50.00 9.56
CA LEU A 255 1.06 51.13 9.48
C LEU A 255 0.88 51.94 8.19
N VAL A 256 0.85 51.30 7.01
CA VAL A 256 0.68 51.97 5.71
C VAL A 256 -0.69 52.65 5.62
N LEU A 257 -1.76 52.00 6.08
CA LEU A 257 -3.11 52.57 6.18
C LEU A 257 -3.14 53.75 7.15
N SER A 258 -2.47 53.64 8.31
CA SER A 258 -2.38 54.74 9.27
C SER A 258 -1.64 55.94 8.67
N ILE A 259 -0.52 55.72 8.00
CA ILE A 259 0.24 56.77 7.30
C ILE A 259 -0.61 57.41 6.19
N ALA A 260 -1.34 56.60 5.42
CA ALA A 260 -2.22 57.08 4.36
C ALA A 260 -3.36 57.96 4.92
N ILE A 261 -4.06 57.50 5.97
CA ILE A 261 -5.13 58.26 6.62
C ILE A 261 -4.58 59.58 7.19
N ILE A 262 -3.46 59.54 7.91
CA ILE A 262 -2.82 60.74 8.47
C ILE A 262 -2.43 61.72 7.35
N SER A 263 -1.88 61.21 6.24
CA SER A 263 -1.50 62.03 5.09
C SER A 263 -2.71 62.68 4.41
N ILE A 264 -3.81 61.93 4.23
CA ILE A 264 -5.05 62.45 3.66
C ILE A 264 -5.65 63.54 4.56
N ILE A 265 -5.68 63.33 5.88
CA ILE A 265 -6.17 64.33 6.84
C ILE A 265 -5.29 65.58 6.79
N ALA A 266 -3.97 65.43 6.83
CA ALA A 266 -3.03 66.55 6.80
C ALA A 266 -3.12 67.35 5.49
N VAL A 267 -3.22 66.67 4.35
CA VAL A 267 -3.42 67.33 3.04
C VAL A 267 -4.78 68.01 2.99
N SER A 268 -5.86 67.34 3.40
CA SER A 268 -7.22 67.90 3.38
C SER A 268 -7.35 69.13 4.27
N ALA A 269 -6.73 69.12 5.45
CA ALA A 269 -6.68 70.25 6.36
C ALA A 269 -5.87 71.43 5.78
N LYS A 270 -4.80 71.15 5.03
CA LYS A 270 -3.95 72.19 4.42
C LYS A 270 -4.52 72.77 3.13
N THR A 271 -5.24 71.98 2.32
CA THR A 271 -5.77 72.41 1.01
C THR A 271 -7.20 72.92 1.07
N GLY A 272 -7.92 72.73 2.17
CA GLY A 272 -9.26 73.30 2.36
C GLY A 272 -10.31 72.77 1.36
N LEU A 273 -10.19 71.51 0.91
CA LEU A 273 -11.19 70.88 0.03
C LEU A 273 -12.55 70.84 0.73
N ARG A 274 -13.41 71.81 0.44
CA ARG A 274 -14.83 71.80 0.78
C ARG A 274 -15.60 71.16 -0.37
N PHE A 275 -16.11 69.95 -0.16
CA PHE A 275 -17.08 69.36 -1.06
C PHE A 275 -18.41 70.10 -0.88
N MET A 276 -18.64 71.14 -1.69
CA MET A 276 -19.96 71.76 -1.80
C MET A 276 -20.84 70.89 -2.72
N PRO A 277 -21.99 70.40 -2.26
CA PRO A 277 -22.92 69.70 -3.14
C PRO A 277 -23.49 70.72 -4.13
N LYS A 278 -23.37 70.43 -5.42
CA LYS A 278 -24.17 71.11 -6.46
C LYS A 278 -25.50 70.36 -6.55
N TYR A 279 -26.59 71.10 -6.31
CA TYR A 279 -27.93 70.68 -6.71
C TYR A 279 -28.04 70.70 -8.24
#